data_AF-A0A662RNT6-F1
#
_entry.id   AF-A0A662RNT6-F1
#
_cell.length_a   1.000
_cell.length_b   1.000
_cell.length_c   1.000
_cell.angle_alpha   90.00
_cell.angle_beta   90.00
_cell.angle_gamma   90.00
#
_symmetry.space_group_name_H-M   'P 1'
#
loop_
_entity.id
_entity.type
_entity.pdbx_description
1 polymer ?
#
loop_
_entity_poly.entity_id
_entity_poly.type
_entity_poly.pdbx_seq_one_letter_code
_entity_poly.pdbx_strand_id
1 'polypeptide(L)'
;MNNNKGIWVYNSSRNDLINNNASNNNEGIRLGYSSSNIIKSNTISENGGEGIILDGSSNNILENNICKNNIHGIFLQCNSSNNLISSNTIYENRDQGILLWESSNNNIQNNVALGNNYGIRLGYALNNAIYLNNFINNTYNVHSSNSTNIWNSPEPETYTYDGNTCTSYLGNYWDNYTGSDADGNGIGDTPYGVNSDKDNYPLIGPFENYVIAPVPEWRKDIEIGDILWARGGSVLRVEGHVGIYVGNGKVVEARLWPYGVVKMPFETWDNLVDTKDTIVCLLRVKEQPYELRKAAAHWTEGELGRGWRPMFPWLGKHPDEAIWYCSELVWAAYYNQGVNIDKDDDPSSMTEEEIFSNTVSPGDILGDDDIERIYDGYSVGKKEGVRKSIDFIAHSSVDLIVTDPVYWFAGHTHGNYTAVTPFGYNYDLIVTDPVCTEPEILLASHGFNMIRIVNVDGESVDYDMTINILEEGLEPDNWQPAAYFDFSPDMSGISAMALRRLEPNHRIPILLQRAIRWL
;
A
#
# COMPACT_ATOMS: atom_id res chain seq x y z
N MET A 1 11.72 57.45 5.64
CA MET A 1 11.87 56.25 6.49
C MET A 1 10.89 55.21 5.93
N ASN A 2 11.24 54.51 4.85
CA ASN A 2 10.22 53.88 3.99
C ASN A 2 10.53 52.42 3.65
N ASN A 3 10.66 51.54 4.66
CA ASN A 3 10.69 50.09 4.44
C ASN A 3 9.95 49.42 5.60
N ASN A 4 8.63 49.37 5.50
CA ASN A 4 7.75 48.97 6.60
C ASN A 4 7.31 47.50 6.43
N LYS A 5 8.26 46.57 6.25
CA LYS A 5 8.01 45.12 6.19
C LYS A 5 8.64 44.45 7.41
N GLY A 6 7.93 43.58 8.11
CA GLY A 6 8.47 42.84 9.26
C GLY A 6 9.55 41.85 8.83
N ILE A 7 9.20 40.94 7.92
CA ILE A 7 10.12 40.00 7.28
C ILE A 7 9.92 40.08 5.77
N TRP A 8 11.01 40.22 5.02
CA TRP A 8 10.97 40.24 3.56
C TRP A 8 11.95 39.22 2.99
N VAL A 9 11.40 38.22 2.30
CA VAL A 9 12.15 37.24 1.50
C VAL A 9 11.99 37.66 0.04
N TYR A 10 13.11 37.90 -0.64
CA TYR A 10 13.11 38.35 -2.02
C TYR A 10 14.11 37.56 -2.84
N ASN A 11 13.64 36.96 -3.93
CA ASN A 11 14.44 36.12 -4.82
C ASN A 11 15.25 35.05 -4.07
N SER A 12 14.64 34.45 -3.04
CA SER A 12 15.24 33.43 -2.20
C SER A 12 14.25 32.31 -1.93
N SER A 13 14.65 31.08 -2.19
CA SER A 13 13.81 29.89 -2.05
C SER A 13 14.35 28.98 -0.95
N ARG A 14 13.52 28.09 -0.39
CA ARG A 14 13.92 27.12 0.65
C ARG A 14 14.38 27.76 1.96
N ASN A 15 13.62 28.74 2.43
CA ASN A 15 13.82 29.38 3.72
C ASN A 15 12.76 28.92 4.72
N ASP A 16 13.15 28.83 5.99
CA ASP A 16 12.27 28.48 7.10
C ASP A 16 12.01 29.71 7.98
N LEU A 17 10.78 30.20 7.96
CA LEU A 17 10.29 31.29 8.77
C LEU A 17 9.40 30.70 9.86
N ILE A 18 10.01 30.31 10.98
CA ILE A 18 9.33 29.58 12.05
C ILE A 18 9.33 30.39 13.34
N ASN A 19 8.19 30.46 14.04
CA ASN A 19 8.06 31.08 15.37
C ASN A 19 8.46 32.58 15.43
N ASN A 20 8.25 33.32 14.36
CA ASN A 20 8.53 34.76 14.33
C ASN A 20 7.30 35.58 14.77
N ASN A 21 7.58 36.80 15.24
CA ASN A 21 6.57 37.83 15.46
C ASN A 21 6.77 38.97 14.47
N ALA A 22 5.88 39.09 13.48
CA ALA A 22 5.91 40.12 12.44
C ALA A 22 4.73 41.09 12.62
N SER A 23 4.73 41.80 13.75
CA SER A 23 3.62 42.69 14.14
C SER A 23 3.98 44.17 14.09
N ASN A 24 2.98 45.05 13.97
CA ASN A 24 3.13 46.51 13.98
C ASN A 24 3.99 47.08 12.82
N ASN A 25 3.92 46.46 11.63
CA ASN A 25 4.57 46.92 10.39
C ASN A 25 3.53 47.40 9.37
N ASN A 26 3.91 47.79 8.15
CA ASN A 26 2.95 47.95 7.05
C ASN A 26 2.62 46.58 6.47
N GLU A 27 3.63 45.76 6.20
CA GLU A 27 3.46 44.38 5.75
C GLU A 27 4.11 43.47 6.79
N GLY A 28 3.46 42.39 7.19
CA GLY A 28 4.01 41.45 8.17
C GLY A 28 5.16 40.64 7.57
N ILE A 29 4.83 39.64 6.76
CA ILE A 29 5.77 38.77 6.05
C ILE A 29 5.49 38.85 4.56
N ARG A 30 6.50 39.16 3.74
CA ARG A 30 6.39 39.14 2.27
C ARG A 30 7.40 38.20 1.64
N LEU A 31 6.91 37.35 0.75
CA LEU A 31 7.69 36.55 -0.18
C LEU A 31 7.50 37.15 -1.57
N GLY A 32 8.59 37.66 -2.16
CA GLY A 32 8.62 38.15 -3.55
C GLY A 32 9.51 37.25 -4.40
N TYR A 33 8.95 36.63 -5.43
CA TYR A 33 9.65 35.69 -6.32
C TYR A 33 10.43 34.60 -5.54
N SER A 34 9.80 34.04 -4.51
CA SER A 34 10.46 33.21 -3.50
C SER A 34 9.63 31.93 -3.28
N SER A 35 10.16 30.79 -3.71
CA SER A 35 9.41 29.53 -3.77
C SER A 35 9.93 28.49 -2.76
N SER A 36 9.13 27.47 -2.48
CA SER A 36 9.55 26.34 -1.62
C SER A 36 9.97 26.76 -0.20
N ASN A 37 9.33 27.77 0.38
CA ASN A 37 9.58 28.23 1.74
C ASN A 37 8.54 27.66 2.72
N ILE A 38 8.93 27.58 3.99
CA ILE A 38 8.04 27.19 5.10
C ILE A 38 7.80 28.42 5.97
N ILE A 39 6.54 28.80 6.14
CA ILE A 39 6.09 29.87 7.04
C ILE A 39 5.21 29.20 8.09
N LYS A 40 5.78 28.92 9.27
CA LYS A 40 5.13 28.09 10.27
C LYS A 40 5.09 28.71 11.66
N SER A 41 3.93 28.62 12.33
CA SER A 41 3.80 29.01 13.75
C SER A 41 4.19 30.46 14.04
N ASN A 42 4.01 31.37 13.07
CA ASN A 42 4.31 32.78 13.26
C ASN A 42 3.08 33.54 13.81
N THR A 43 3.33 34.64 14.51
CA THR A 43 2.32 35.63 14.87
C THR A 43 2.48 36.87 14.01
N ILE A 44 1.46 37.18 13.21
CA ILE A 44 1.44 38.32 12.29
C ILE A 44 0.25 39.20 12.64
N SER A 45 0.50 40.31 13.33
CA SER A 45 -0.60 41.11 13.87
C SER A 45 -0.43 42.62 13.79
N GLU A 46 -1.56 43.33 13.76
CA GLU A 46 -1.60 44.80 13.87
C GLU A 46 -0.80 45.50 12.76
N ASN A 47 -0.69 44.88 11.57
CA ASN A 47 -0.02 45.51 10.45
C ASN A 47 -0.95 46.51 9.74
N GLY A 48 -0.38 47.60 9.26
CA GLY A 48 -1.07 48.68 8.55
C GLY A 48 -1.64 48.25 7.20
N GLY A 49 -1.04 47.23 6.58
CA GLY A 49 -1.41 46.56 5.34
C GLY A 49 -1.60 45.07 5.56
N GLU A 50 -0.96 44.23 4.76
CA GLU A 50 -1.17 42.78 4.72
C GLU A 50 -0.39 42.05 5.82
N GLY A 51 -0.93 40.93 6.29
CA GLY A 51 -0.26 40.00 7.18
C GLY A 51 0.84 39.23 6.45
N ILE A 52 0.45 38.20 5.70
CA ILE A 52 1.37 37.42 4.85
C ILE A 52 1.07 37.69 3.38
N ILE A 53 2.08 38.00 2.57
CA ILE A 53 1.96 38.20 1.12
C ILE A 53 2.84 37.20 0.38
N LEU A 54 2.24 36.45 -0.55
CA LEU A 54 2.95 35.70 -1.60
C LEU A 54 2.79 36.45 -2.93
N ASP A 55 3.90 36.94 -3.46
CA ASP A 55 3.96 37.74 -4.68
C ASP A 55 4.87 37.03 -5.69
N GLY A 56 4.26 36.44 -6.73
CA GLY A 56 4.97 35.58 -7.69
C GLY A 56 5.72 34.42 -7.04
N SER A 57 5.15 33.83 -5.99
CA SER A 57 5.83 32.90 -5.09
C SER A 57 5.03 31.59 -4.96
N SER A 58 5.65 30.46 -5.32
CA SER A 58 4.96 29.17 -5.52
C SER A 58 5.55 28.05 -4.67
N ASN A 59 4.79 26.97 -4.48
CA ASN A 59 5.23 25.79 -3.72
C ASN A 59 5.61 26.09 -2.25
N ASN A 60 5.02 27.11 -1.63
CA ASN A 60 5.27 27.46 -0.23
C ASN A 60 4.26 26.78 0.70
N ILE A 61 4.66 26.57 1.95
CA ILE A 61 3.82 26.02 3.02
C ILE A 61 3.58 27.10 4.06
N LEU A 62 2.32 27.47 4.28
CA LEU A 62 1.87 28.39 5.32
C LEU A 62 1.05 27.60 6.32
N GLU A 63 1.64 27.29 7.48
CA GLU A 63 1.06 26.35 8.44
C GLU A 63 1.00 26.93 9.86
N ASN A 64 -0.12 26.75 10.57
CA ASN A 64 -0.23 27.10 12.00
C ASN A 64 0.09 28.57 12.34
N ASN A 65 -0.07 29.49 11.38
CA ASN A 65 0.17 30.91 11.64
C ASN A 65 -1.08 31.59 12.22
N ILE A 66 -0.84 32.65 12.98
CA ILE A 66 -1.89 33.52 13.51
C ILE A 66 -1.81 34.85 12.76
N CYS A 67 -2.82 35.15 11.94
CA CYS A 67 -2.93 36.40 11.20
C CYS A 67 -4.13 37.22 11.69
N LYS A 68 -3.88 38.28 12.47
CA LYS A 68 -4.96 39.11 13.06
C LYS A 68 -4.77 40.60 12.97
N ASN A 69 -5.87 41.36 12.92
CA ASN A 69 -5.84 42.83 12.95
C ASN A 69 -4.99 43.47 11.83
N ASN A 70 -4.83 42.80 10.69
CA ASN A 70 -4.21 43.35 9.49
C ASN A 70 -5.29 43.92 8.54
N ILE A 71 -4.94 44.50 7.39
CA ILE A 71 -5.93 44.75 6.31
C ILE A 71 -6.37 43.41 5.72
N HIS A 72 -5.41 42.67 5.17
CA HIS A 72 -5.60 41.30 4.69
C HIS A 72 -4.81 40.34 5.56
N GLY A 73 -5.39 39.20 5.94
CA GLY A 73 -4.68 38.18 6.73
C GLY A 73 -3.59 37.50 5.91
N ILE A 74 -3.99 36.82 4.84
CA ILE A 74 -3.11 36.16 3.88
C ILE A 74 -3.49 36.60 2.47
N PHE A 75 -2.51 37.04 1.67
CA PHE A 75 -2.71 37.51 0.30
C PHE A 75 -1.78 36.81 -0.69
N LEU A 76 -2.36 36.11 -1.67
CA LEU A 76 -1.66 35.50 -2.80
C LEU A 76 -1.93 36.32 -4.07
N GLN A 77 -0.86 36.72 -4.76
CA GLN A 77 -0.96 37.48 -6.00
C GLN A 77 0.10 37.08 -7.04
N CYS A 78 -0.11 37.58 -8.26
CA CYS A 78 0.85 37.50 -9.36
C CYS A 78 1.28 36.06 -9.69
N ASN A 79 0.31 35.16 -9.88
CA ASN A 79 0.51 33.74 -10.22
C ASN A 79 1.18 32.91 -9.13
N SER A 80 0.99 33.26 -7.86
CA SER A 80 1.43 32.44 -6.72
C SER A 80 0.62 31.14 -6.67
N SER A 81 1.25 30.03 -7.05
CA SER A 81 0.56 28.76 -7.33
C SER A 81 1.15 27.60 -6.55
N ASN A 82 0.40 26.49 -6.42
CA ASN A 82 0.84 25.27 -5.74
C ASN A 82 1.26 25.50 -4.27
N ASN A 83 0.70 26.52 -3.60
CA ASN A 83 0.97 26.75 -2.18
C ASN A 83 -0.01 25.96 -1.32
N LEU A 84 0.47 25.51 -0.15
CA LEU A 84 -0.35 24.90 0.89
C LEU A 84 -0.59 25.93 2.00
N ILE A 85 -1.85 26.30 2.21
CA ILE A 85 -2.29 27.19 3.30
C ILE A 85 -3.13 26.33 4.25
N SER A 86 -2.56 25.97 5.39
CA SER A 86 -3.23 25.05 6.31
C SER A 86 -3.12 25.36 7.79
N SER A 87 -4.15 25.00 8.56
CA SER A 87 -4.15 25.12 10.02
C SER A 87 -3.92 26.55 10.53
N ASN A 88 -4.16 27.58 9.72
CA ASN A 88 -3.95 28.97 10.13
C ASN A 88 -5.20 29.52 10.83
N THR A 89 -4.98 30.37 11.83
CA THR A 89 -6.04 31.13 12.52
C THR A 89 -6.01 32.58 12.04
N ILE A 90 -7.05 32.99 11.31
CA ILE A 90 -7.08 34.23 10.55
C ILE A 90 -8.31 35.03 10.96
N TYR A 91 -8.12 36.05 11.81
CA TYR A 91 -9.25 36.69 12.47
C TYR A 91 -9.15 38.19 12.63
N GLU A 92 -10.31 38.85 12.65
CA GLU A 92 -10.45 40.30 12.88
C GLU A 92 -9.58 41.14 11.91
N ASN A 93 -9.30 40.64 10.70
CA ASN A 93 -8.66 41.44 9.68
C ASN A 93 -9.69 42.40 9.08
N ARG A 94 -9.26 43.65 8.85
CA ARG A 94 -10.13 44.79 8.52
C ARG A 94 -10.85 44.61 7.18
N ASP A 95 -10.33 43.76 6.29
CA ASP A 95 -10.98 43.43 5.03
C ASP A 95 -11.02 41.91 4.78
N GLN A 96 -10.00 41.34 4.16
CA GLN A 96 -10.04 39.95 3.69
C GLN A 96 -9.27 39.04 4.66
N GLY A 97 -9.87 37.94 5.12
CA GLY A 97 -9.14 36.90 5.85
C GLY A 97 -8.08 36.29 4.93
N ILE A 98 -8.56 35.63 3.86
CA ILE A 98 -7.73 35.09 2.79
C ILE A 98 -8.10 35.76 1.46
N LEU A 99 -7.12 36.30 0.74
CA LEU A 99 -7.29 36.88 -0.60
C LEU A 99 -6.42 36.16 -1.62
N LEU A 100 -7.02 35.70 -2.71
CA LEU A 100 -6.33 35.17 -3.89
C LEU A 100 -6.68 36.05 -5.10
N TRP A 101 -5.65 36.61 -5.73
CA TRP A 101 -5.77 37.39 -6.95
C TRP A 101 -4.86 36.82 -8.03
N GLU A 102 -5.41 36.41 -9.17
CA GLU A 102 -4.63 35.82 -10.27
C GLU A 102 -3.68 34.71 -9.78
N SER A 103 -4.19 33.82 -8.92
CA SER A 103 -3.39 32.79 -8.23
C SER A 103 -4.18 31.49 -8.20
N SER A 104 -3.58 30.42 -8.74
CA SER A 104 -4.29 29.20 -9.11
C SER A 104 -3.61 27.95 -8.56
N ASN A 105 -4.32 26.83 -8.51
CA ASN A 105 -3.78 25.53 -8.07
C ASN A 105 -3.21 25.53 -6.64
N ASN A 106 -3.76 26.31 -5.72
CA ASN A 106 -3.39 26.29 -4.31
C ASN A 106 -4.31 25.36 -3.50
N ASN A 107 -3.79 24.80 -2.41
CA ASN A 107 -4.56 24.00 -1.45
C ASN A 107 -4.76 24.81 -0.16
N ILE A 108 -6.02 25.07 0.20
CA ILE A 108 -6.44 25.88 1.35
C ILE A 108 -7.32 25.01 2.23
N GLN A 109 -6.77 24.52 3.35
CA GLN A 109 -7.47 23.55 4.18
C GLN A 109 -7.23 23.70 5.68
N ASN A 110 -8.18 23.28 6.51
CA ASN A 110 -8.05 23.30 7.98
C ASN A 110 -7.83 24.71 8.56
N ASN A 111 -8.21 25.78 7.86
CA ASN A 111 -8.03 27.15 8.37
C ASN A 111 -9.30 27.63 9.09
N VAL A 112 -9.10 28.50 10.07
CA VAL A 112 -10.19 29.21 10.76
C VAL A 112 -10.18 30.67 10.35
N ALA A 113 -11.17 31.08 9.56
CA ALA A 113 -11.40 32.47 9.15
C ALA A 113 -12.56 33.07 9.95
N LEU A 114 -12.23 33.89 10.96
CA LEU A 114 -13.18 34.38 11.97
C LEU A 114 -13.28 35.91 12.00
N GLY A 115 -14.49 36.47 11.86
CA GLY A 115 -14.69 37.91 12.14
C GLY A 115 -14.01 38.86 11.16
N ASN A 116 -13.77 38.44 9.92
CA ASN A 116 -13.22 39.30 8.86
C ASN A 116 -14.35 39.95 8.05
N ASN A 117 -14.09 40.98 7.23
CA ASN A 117 -15.11 41.48 6.32
C ASN A 117 -15.46 40.41 5.26
N TYR A 118 -14.46 39.77 4.69
CA TYR A 118 -14.63 38.55 3.89
C TYR A 118 -13.80 37.42 4.49
N GLY A 119 -14.38 36.24 4.67
CA GLY A 119 -13.64 35.05 5.10
C GLY A 119 -12.58 34.66 4.06
N ILE A 120 -13.02 34.47 2.81
CA ILE A 120 -12.16 34.28 1.65
C ILE A 120 -12.65 35.05 0.42
N ARG A 121 -11.73 35.61 -0.36
CA ARG A 121 -12.03 36.26 -1.64
C ARG A 121 -11.12 35.77 -2.76
N LEU A 122 -11.72 35.50 -3.91
CA LEU A 122 -11.09 34.96 -5.11
C LEU A 122 -11.39 35.88 -6.31
N GLY A 123 -10.34 36.34 -6.98
CA GLY A 123 -10.42 37.12 -8.21
C GLY A 123 -9.49 36.55 -9.27
N TYR A 124 -10.05 36.10 -10.39
CA TYR A 124 -9.25 35.47 -11.47
C TYR A 124 -8.40 34.28 -10.97
N ALA A 125 -8.89 33.52 -9.99
CA ALA A 125 -8.18 32.45 -9.29
C ALA A 125 -8.85 31.09 -9.61
N LEU A 126 -8.10 30.18 -10.24
CA LEU A 126 -8.66 28.93 -10.79
C LEU A 126 -8.07 27.69 -10.11
N ASN A 127 -8.85 26.62 -10.07
CA ASN A 127 -8.41 25.29 -9.66
C ASN A 127 -7.77 25.23 -8.26
N ASN A 128 -8.16 26.14 -7.35
CA ASN A 128 -7.75 26.04 -5.95
C ASN A 128 -8.67 25.02 -5.25
N ALA A 129 -8.09 24.14 -4.44
CA ALA A 129 -8.83 23.23 -3.57
C ALA A 129 -9.04 23.90 -2.21
N ILE A 130 -10.29 24.08 -1.80
CA ILE A 130 -10.70 24.84 -0.62
C ILE A 130 -11.69 23.98 0.17
N TYR A 131 -11.22 23.33 1.22
CA TYR A 131 -12.02 22.38 2.00
C TYR A 131 -11.57 22.30 3.45
N LEU A 132 -12.42 21.79 4.34
CA LEU A 132 -12.18 21.73 5.78
C LEU A 132 -11.80 23.09 6.38
N ASN A 133 -12.36 24.19 5.89
CA ASN A 133 -12.16 25.50 6.51
C ASN A 133 -13.40 25.92 7.30
N ASN A 134 -13.17 26.65 8.38
CA ASN A 134 -14.21 27.26 9.19
C ASN A 134 -14.36 28.73 8.83
N PHE A 135 -15.48 29.09 8.19
CA PHE A 135 -15.84 30.48 7.93
C PHE A 135 -16.91 30.93 8.92
N ILE A 136 -16.49 31.73 9.91
CA ILE A 136 -17.30 32.07 11.09
C ILE A 136 -17.36 33.57 11.30
N ASN A 137 -18.54 34.11 11.55
CA ASN A 137 -18.84 35.51 11.87
C ASN A 137 -18.19 36.52 10.92
N ASN A 138 -17.93 36.15 9.66
CA ASN A 138 -17.44 37.10 8.66
C ASN A 138 -18.63 37.90 8.13
N THR A 139 -18.44 39.17 7.75
CA THR A 139 -19.53 39.94 7.11
C THR A 139 -20.02 39.23 5.85
N TYR A 140 -19.09 38.64 5.10
CA TYR A 140 -19.33 37.74 4.00
C TYR A 140 -18.38 36.54 4.11
N ASN A 141 -18.89 35.31 4.14
CA ASN A 141 -17.99 34.15 4.23
C ASN A 141 -17.12 33.98 2.98
N VAL A 142 -17.68 34.23 1.80
CA VAL A 142 -16.97 34.06 0.53
C VAL A 142 -17.39 35.09 -0.52
N HIS A 143 -16.43 35.52 -1.33
CA HIS A 143 -16.68 36.21 -2.59
C HIS A 143 -15.77 35.67 -3.70
N SER A 144 -16.37 35.03 -4.71
CA SER A 144 -15.67 34.43 -5.84
C SER A 144 -16.07 35.10 -7.16
N SER A 145 -15.09 35.63 -7.89
CA SER A 145 -15.30 36.37 -9.14
C SER A 145 -14.34 35.91 -10.22
N ASN A 146 -14.86 35.58 -11.42
CA ASN A 146 -14.09 35.00 -12.53
C ASN A 146 -13.16 33.86 -12.08
N SER A 147 -13.68 33.02 -11.18
CA SER A 147 -12.91 32.04 -10.43
C SER A 147 -13.73 30.75 -10.33
N THR A 148 -13.20 29.65 -10.85
CA THR A 148 -13.77 28.30 -10.77
C THR A 148 -12.83 27.45 -9.91
N ASN A 149 -13.31 26.94 -8.79
CA ASN A 149 -12.48 26.26 -7.79
C ASN A 149 -13.13 24.96 -7.33
N ILE A 150 -12.41 24.21 -6.50
CA ILE A 150 -12.85 22.93 -5.95
C ILE A 150 -13.13 23.16 -4.47
N TRP A 151 -14.37 23.00 -4.04
CA TRP A 151 -14.83 23.36 -2.69
C TRP A 151 -14.94 22.17 -1.74
N ASN A 152 -14.27 21.07 -2.07
CA ASN A 152 -14.24 19.83 -1.30
C ASN A 152 -12.85 19.16 -1.37
N SER A 153 -12.67 18.14 -0.54
CA SER A 153 -11.50 17.26 -0.60
C SER A 153 -11.35 16.67 -2.01
N PRO A 154 -10.12 16.39 -2.47
CA PRO A 154 -9.89 15.84 -3.81
C PRO A 154 -10.43 14.42 -3.97
N GLU A 155 -10.51 13.67 -2.88
CA GLU A 155 -11.04 12.31 -2.80
C GLU A 155 -11.97 12.19 -1.57
N PRO A 156 -12.84 11.17 -1.53
CA PRO A 156 -13.61 10.87 -0.32
C PRO A 156 -12.68 10.49 0.84
N GLU A 157 -12.92 11.09 2.00
CA GLU A 157 -12.20 10.80 3.24
C GLU A 157 -13.04 9.89 4.13
N THR A 158 -12.41 8.99 4.87
CA THR A 158 -13.06 8.27 5.97
C THR A 158 -12.86 9.04 7.28
N TYR A 159 -13.97 9.43 7.89
CA TYR A 159 -13.97 10.26 9.10
C TYR A 159 -15.00 9.77 10.11
N THR A 160 -14.82 10.18 11.36
CA THR A 160 -15.80 10.01 12.43
C THR A 160 -16.52 11.32 12.69
N TYR A 161 -17.85 11.31 12.62
CA TYR A 161 -18.73 12.43 12.95
C TYR A 161 -19.84 11.95 13.89
N ASP A 162 -20.01 12.62 15.03
CA ASP A 162 -20.98 12.25 16.09
C ASP A 162 -20.95 10.75 16.46
N GLY A 163 -19.75 10.16 16.49
CA GLY A 163 -19.53 8.75 16.80
C GLY A 163 -19.79 7.76 15.66
N ASN A 164 -20.27 8.22 14.49
CA ASN A 164 -20.46 7.40 13.31
C ASN A 164 -19.25 7.49 12.38
N THR A 165 -18.85 6.36 11.80
CA THR A 165 -17.84 6.33 10.74
C THR A 165 -18.51 6.50 9.39
N CYS A 166 -18.09 7.52 8.65
CA CYS A 166 -18.63 7.92 7.36
C CYS A 166 -17.51 8.00 6.33
N THR A 167 -17.84 7.84 5.04
CA THR A 167 -16.92 8.08 3.93
C THR A 167 -17.60 8.98 2.93
N SER A 168 -17.05 10.17 2.70
CA SER A 168 -17.58 11.15 1.75
C SER A 168 -16.52 12.20 1.40
N TYR A 169 -16.81 13.02 0.40
CA TYR A 169 -16.06 14.26 0.22
C TYR A 169 -16.35 15.22 1.36
N LEU A 170 -15.33 15.97 1.80
CA LEU A 170 -15.45 16.96 2.87
C LEU A 170 -15.34 18.36 2.28
N GLY A 171 -16.38 19.20 2.44
CA GLY A 171 -16.38 20.60 2.03
C GLY A 171 -15.95 21.53 3.16
N ASN A 172 -16.55 22.71 3.27
CA ASN A 172 -16.23 23.71 4.29
C ASN A 172 -17.39 23.92 5.27
N TYR A 173 -17.07 24.40 6.46
CA TYR A 173 -18.07 24.88 7.40
C TYR A 173 -18.37 26.36 7.15
N TRP A 174 -19.67 26.66 7.01
CA TRP A 174 -20.19 28.00 6.84
C TRP A 174 -21.16 28.28 7.98
N ASP A 175 -20.87 29.25 8.83
CA ASP A 175 -21.70 29.55 10.01
C ASP A 175 -23.14 30.00 9.67
N ASN A 176 -23.37 30.45 8.44
CA ASN A 176 -24.67 30.84 7.89
C ASN A 176 -25.32 29.73 7.06
N TYR A 177 -24.75 28.52 6.98
CA TYR A 177 -25.39 27.38 6.33
C TYR A 177 -26.59 26.90 7.13
N THR A 178 -27.72 26.72 6.45
CA THR A 178 -28.99 26.31 7.06
C THR A 178 -29.59 25.06 6.42
N GLY A 179 -28.79 24.29 5.69
CA GLY A 179 -29.24 23.03 5.10
C GLY A 179 -29.43 21.93 6.15
N SER A 180 -30.11 20.86 5.76
CA SER A 180 -30.29 19.66 6.57
C SER A 180 -29.19 18.63 6.30
N ASP A 181 -29.03 17.70 7.24
CA ASP A 181 -28.28 16.46 7.09
C ASP A 181 -29.21 15.32 7.50
N ALA A 182 -29.90 14.75 6.51
CA ALA A 182 -30.93 13.76 6.73
C ALA A 182 -30.37 12.34 6.96
N ASP A 183 -29.18 12.05 6.46
CA ASP A 183 -28.52 10.75 6.63
C ASP A 183 -27.57 10.70 7.84
N GLY A 184 -27.33 11.85 8.50
CA GLY A 184 -26.58 11.97 9.74
C GLY A 184 -25.07 11.79 9.53
N ASN A 185 -24.58 11.99 8.30
CA ASN A 185 -23.16 11.81 7.97
C ASN A 185 -22.33 13.08 8.27
N GLY A 186 -22.95 14.16 8.73
CA GLY A 186 -22.30 15.44 9.01
C GLY A 186 -22.13 16.34 7.78
N ILE A 187 -22.60 15.95 6.60
CA ILE A 187 -22.54 16.71 5.36
C ILE A 187 -23.93 17.18 5.00
N GLY A 188 -24.05 18.46 4.65
CA GLY A 188 -25.32 19.04 4.29
C GLY A 188 -25.84 18.56 2.93
N ASP A 189 -27.11 18.16 2.89
CA ASP A 189 -27.80 17.62 1.71
C ASP A 189 -27.97 18.65 0.58
N THR A 190 -27.91 19.94 0.91
CA THR A 190 -28.08 21.05 -0.04
C THR A 190 -26.75 21.77 -0.25
N PRO A 191 -26.26 21.93 -1.49
CA PRO A 191 -25.04 22.68 -1.74
C PRO A 191 -25.08 24.12 -1.18
N TYR A 192 -23.96 24.59 -0.64
CA TYR A 192 -23.77 25.99 -0.28
C TYR A 192 -23.32 26.79 -1.51
N GLY A 193 -24.04 27.87 -1.81
CA GLY A 193 -23.78 28.70 -2.99
C GLY A 193 -22.54 29.59 -2.82
N VAL A 194 -21.62 29.52 -3.78
CA VAL A 194 -20.39 30.32 -3.81
C VAL A 194 -20.36 31.17 -5.07
N ASN A 195 -21.17 32.23 -5.10
CA ASN A 195 -21.41 33.05 -6.30
C ASN A 195 -21.84 32.20 -7.52
N SER A 196 -20.97 32.05 -8.53
CA SER A 196 -21.22 31.21 -9.72
C SER A 196 -20.79 29.74 -9.54
N ASP A 197 -20.21 29.41 -8.39
CA ASP A 197 -19.72 28.09 -8.01
C ASP A 197 -20.50 27.59 -6.77
N LYS A 198 -20.15 26.43 -6.24
CA LYS A 198 -20.81 25.86 -5.06
C LYS A 198 -19.92 24.86 -4.33
N ASP A 199 -20.06 24.88 -3.01
CA ASP A 199 -19.65 23.77 -2.15
C ASP A 199 -20.78 22.73 -2.15
N ASN A 200 -20.53 21.56 -2.75
CA ASN A 200 -21.51 20.48 -2.81
C ASN A 200 -21.52 19.61 -1.55
N TYR A 201 -20.57 19.79 -0.64
CA TYR A 201 -20.40 18.99 0.56
C TYR A 201 -20.22 19.88 1.80
N PRO A 202 -21.09 20.89 2.03
CA PRO A 202 -20.94 21.80 3.15
C PRO A 202 -21.00 21.03 4.47
N LEU A 203 -20.11 21.34 5.40
CA LEU A 203 -20.08 20.69 6.71
C LEU A 203 -21.20 21.27 7.60
N ILE A 204 -21.90 20.39 8.32
CA ILE A 204 -22.94 20.76 9.30
C ILE A 204 -22.33 21.41 10.55
N GLY A 205 -21.12 21.02 10.91
CA GLY A 205 -20.37 21.60 12.03
C GLY A 205 -18.97 22.05 11.61
N PRO A 206 -18.25 22.74 12.52
CA PRO A 206 -16.83 23.05 12.33
C PRO A 206 -16.00 21.81 11.99
N PHE A 207 -14.96 21.97 11.16
CA PHE A 207 -14.16 20.84 10.66
C PHE A 207 -13.51 20.01 11.79
N GLU A 208 -13.31 20.57 12.98
CA GLU A 208 -12.77 19.87 14.15
C GLU A 208 -13.68 18.74 14.65
N ASN A 209 -14.96 18.75 14.27
CA ASN A 209 -15.90 17.67 14.58
C ASN A 209 -15.74 16.45 13.65
N TYR A 210 -14.91 16.54 12.61
CA TYR A 210 -14.69 15.51 11.61
C TYR A 210 -13.31 14.90 11.86
N VAL A 211 -13.27 13.86 12.68
CA VAL A 211 -12.02 13.17 12.99
C VAL A 211 -11.66 12.28 11.83
N ILE A 212 -10.85 12.79 10.91
CA ILE A 212 -10.29 12.01 9.81
C ILE A 212 -9.36 10.95 10.41
N ALA A 213 -9.57 9.70 10.00
CA ALA A 213 -8.73 8.61 10.48
C ALA A 213 -7.26 8.94 10.16
N PRO A 214 -6.34 8.86 11.15
CA PRO A 214 -4.94 9.16 10.88
C PRO A 214 -4.44 8.22 9.80
N VAL A 215 -3.80 8.79 8.79
CA VAL A 215 -3.05 8.04 7.79
C VAL A 215 -2.09 7.11 8.56
N PRO A 216 -2.23 5.78 8.45
CA PRO A 216 -1.36 4.82 9.11
C PRO A 216 0.11 5.12 8.84
N GLU A 217 0.95 4.91 9.87
CA GLU A 217 2.36 5.31 9.89
C GLU A 217 3.11 4.94 8.61
N TRP A 218 2.83 3.76 8.08
CA TRP A 218 3.47 3.19 6.90
C TRP A 218 3.28 3.97 5.61
N ARG A 219 2.36 4.94 5.56
CA ARG A 219 2.03 5.74 4.37
C ARG A 219 2.49 7.17 4.46
N LYS A 220 3.00 7.62 5.61
CA LYS A 220 3.32 9.04 5.81
C LYS A 220 4.33 9.57 4.79
N ASP A 221 5.25 8.70 4.37
CA ASP A 221 6.33 9.04 3.46
C ASP A 221 6.14 8.47 2.05
N ILE A 222 4.91 8.09 1.67
CA ILE A 222 4.65 7.48 0.36
C ILE A 222 4.83 8.47 -0.79
N GLU A 223 5.52 8.03 -1.84
CA GLU A 223 5.77 8.77 -3.08
C GLU A 223 5.26 7.99 -4.29
N ILE A 224 4.89 8.72 -5.36
CA ILE A 224 4.54 8.08 -6.65
C ILE A 224 5.69 7.19 -7.11
N GLY A 225 5.36 5.95 -7.44
CA GLY A 225 6.30 4.89 -7.81
C GLY A 225 6.73 3.99 -6.66
N ASP A 226 6.40 4.31 -5.41
CA ASP A 226 6.62 3.37 -4.31
C ASP A 226 5.84 2.07 -4.53
N ILE A 227 6.45 0.95 -4.16
CA ILE A 227 5.93 -0.39 -4.35
C ILE A 227 5.33 -0.84 -3.00
N LEU A 228 4.06 -1.22 -3.02
CA LEU A 228 3.42 -1.87 -1.90
C LEU A 228 3.68 -3.36 -2.01
N TRP A 229 4.16 -3.97 -0.93
CA TRP A 229 4.39 -5.40 -0.84
C TRP A 229 3.60 -5.96 0.33
N ALA A 230 2.79 -6.99 0.10
CA ALA A 230 1.99 -7.64 1.13
C ALA A 230 2.28 -9.14 1.22
N ARG A 231 2.49 -9.67 2.43
CA ARG A 231 2.55 -11.13 2.64
C ARG A 231 1.12 -11.70 2.63
N GLY A 232 0.85 -12.61 1.70
CA GLY A 232 -0.53 -12.96 1.31
C GLY A 232 -1.38 -13.64 2.40
N GLY A 233 -2.56 -13.07 2.64
CA GLY A 233 -3.78 -13.72 3.13
C GLY A 233 -4.72 -14.20 2.02
N SER A 234 -4.24 -14.31 0.77
CA SER A 234 -5.01 -14.95 -0.31
C SER A 234 -5.04 -16.47 -0.12
N VAL A 235 -6.04 -17.13 -0.72
CA VAL A 235 -6.32 -18.58 -0.66
C VAL A 235 -5.09 -19.47 -0.97
N LEU A 236 -4.01 -18.88 -1.52
CA LEU A 236 -2.82 -19.58 -1.96
C LEU A 236 -1.61 -19.46 -1.01
N ARG A 237 -1.53 -18.50 -0.06
CA ARG A 237 -0.38 -18.34 0.89
C ARG A 237 1.02 -18.60 0.28
N VAL A 238 1.28 -18.18 -0.96
CA VAL A 238 2.60 -18.28 -1.61
C VAL A 238 3.15 -16.87 -1.86
N GLU A 239 4.32 -16.59 -1.29
CA GLU A 239 5.31 -15.51 -1.56
C GLU A 239 4.93 -14.02 -1.61
N GLY A 240 3.66 -13.64 -1.51
CA GLY A 240 3.25 -12.24 -1.34
C GLY A 240 2.57 -11.65 -2.58
N HIS A 241 2.21 -10.37 -2.52
CA HIS A 241 1.52 -9.63 -3.57
C HIS A 241 2.10 -8.22 -3.64
N VAL A 242 2.25 -7.69 -4.86
CA VAL A 242 2.81 -6.36 -5.08
C VAL A 242 1.94 -5.48 -5.97
N GLY A 243 2.04 -4.17 -5.74
CA GLY A 243 1.44 -3.13 -6.57
C GLY A 243 2.27 -1.85 -6.50
N ILE A 244 2.02 -0.90 -7.41
CA ILE A 244 2.74 0.38 -7.47
C ILE A 244 1.80 1.54 -7.16
N TYR A 245 2.23 2.46 -6.29
CA TYR A 245 1.48 3.66 -5.96
C TYR A 245 1.56 4.68 -7.09
N VAL A 246 0.41 5.13 -7.59
CA VAL A 246 0.32 6.04 -8.74
C VAL A 246 -0.15 7.45 -8.36
N GLY A 247 -0.19 7.76 -7.06
CA GLY A 247 -0.69 9.03 -6.53
C GLY A 247 -2.19 9.02 -6.23
N ASN A 248 -2.64 10.08 -5.55
CA ASN A 248 -4.05 10.30 -5.17
C ASN A 248 -4.69 9.10 -4.44
N GLY A 249 -3.95 8.42 -3.57
CA GLY A 249 -4.48 7.27 -2.84
C GLY A 249 -4.82 6.08 -3.74
N LYS A 250 -4.18 5.92 -4.91
CA LYS A 250 -4.45 4.79 -5.82
C LYS A 250 -3.20 3.94 -6.04
N VAL A 251 -3.44 2.63 -6.17
CA VAL A 251 -2.42 1.63 -6.47
C VAL A 251 -2.81 0.90 -7.75
N VAL A 252 -1.86 0.71 -8.66
CA VAL A 252 -2.04 -0.17 -9.82
C VAL A 252 -1.43 -1.52 -9.51
N GLU A 253 -2.18 -2.58 -9.80
CA GLU A 253 -1.80 -3.96 -9.49
C GLU A 253 -2.46 -4.94 -10.48
N ALA A 254 -1.79 -6.07 -10.73
CA ALA A 254 -2.36 -7.17 -11.49
C ALA A 254 -2.99 -8.20 -10.53
N ARG A 255 -4.32 -8.38 -10.62
CA ARG A 255 -5.10 -9.31 -9.79
C ARG A 255 -5.56 -10.53 -10.58
N LEU A 256 -5.76 -11.62 -9.84
CA LEU A 256 -6.31 -12.89 -10.33
C LEU A 256 -7.54 -12.69 -11.23
N TRP A 257 -7.74 -13.61 -12.17
CA TRP A 257 -8.92 -13.60 -13.05
C TRP A 257 -10.24 -13.48 -12.24
N PRO A 258 -11.22 -12.67 -12.67
CA PRO A 258 -11.31 -11.98 -13.96
C PRO A 258 -10.75 -10.55 -13.99
N TYR A 259 -10.01 -10.10 -12.97
CA TYR A 259 -9.73 -8.68 -12.78
C TYR A 259 -8.62 -8.11 -13.69
N GLY A 260 -7.49 -8.81 -13.85
CA GLY A 260 -6.38 -8.29 -14.66
C GLY A 260 -5.69 -7.10 -14.00
N VAL A 261 -5.16 -6.18 -14.80
CA VAL A 261 -4.53 -4.93 -14.30
C VAL A 261 -5.59 -3.91 -13.93
N VAL A 262 -5.64 -3.56 -12.65
CA VAL A 262 -6.66 -2.68 -12.06
C VAL A 262 -6.02 -1.53 -11.30
N LYS A 263 -6.72 -0.39 -11.24
CA LYS A 263 -6.38 0.76 -10.41
C LYS A 263 -7.34 0.80 -9.23
N MET A 264 -6.85 0.50 -8.04
CA MET A 264 -7.66 0.35 -6.84
C MET A 264 -7.40 1.50 -5.86
N PRO A 265 -8.41 1.88 -5.06
CA PRO A 265 -8.18 2.67 -3.86
C PRO A 265 -7.18 1.94 -2.97
N PHE A 266 -6.23 2.70 -2.48
CA PHE A 266 -5.16 2.24 -1.62
C PHE A 266 -5.70 1.58 -0.33
N GLU A 267 -6.90 1.95 0.12
CA GLU A 267 -7.62 1.36 1.27
C GLU A 267 -7.93 -0.14 1.07
N THR A 268 -7.88 -0.63 -0.17
CA THR A 268 -7.99 -2.06 -0.45
C THR A 268 -6.79 -2.85 0.09
N TRP A 269 -5.64 -2.20 0.28
CA TRP A 269 -4.46 -2.76 0.91
C TRP A 269 -4.54 -2.68 2.45
N ASP A 270 -5.28 -1.74 3.00
CA ASP A 270 -5.52 -1.58 4.45
C ASP A 270 -6.26 -2.78 5.03
N ASN A 271 -7.25 -3.26 4.28
CA ASN A 271 -8.03 -4.43 4.64
C ASN A 271 -7.20 -5.73 4.61
N LEU A 272 -6.04 -5.72 3.93
CA LEU A 272 -5.08 -6.81 4.06
C LEU A 272 -4.40 -6.70 5.43
N VAL A 273 -3.90 -5.51 5.81
CA VAL A 273 -3.19 -5.23 7.08
C VAL A 273 -4.01 -5.58 8.33
N ASP A 274 -5.33 -5.44 8.29
CA ASP A 274 -6.19 -5.69 9.47
C ASP A 274 -6.44 -7.18 9.76
N THR A 275 -6.10 -8.07 8.81
CA THR A 275 -5.88 -9.48 9.17
C THR A 275 -4.53 -9.56 9.86
N LYS A 276 -4.51 -10.03 11.11
CA LYS A 276 -3.33 -10.10 12.01
C LYS A 276 -2.09 -10.83 11.44
N ASP A 277 -2.16 -11.33 10.22
CA ASP A 277 -1.15 -12.10 9.51
C ASP A 277 -0.61 -11.40 8.22
N THR A 278 -1.16 -10.26 7.79
CA THR A 278 -0.66 -9.56 6.59
C THR A 278 0.38 -8.51 6.97
N ILE A 279 1.61 -8.76 6.54
CA ILE A 279 2.71 -7.81 6.63
C ILE A 279 2.68 -6.93 5.38
N VAL A 280 2.55 -5.62 5.54
CA VAL A 280 2.76 -4.66 4.43
C VAL A 280 4.12 -3.97 4.60
N CYS A 281 4.95 -4.06 3.57
CA CYS A 281 6.16 -3.28 3.43
C CYS A 281 5.92 -2.19 2.37
N LEU A 282 6.40 -0.98 2.65
CA LEU A 282 6.50 0.08 1.67
C LEU A 282 7.93 0.09 1.14
N LEU A 283 8.08 -0.18 -0.15
CA LEU A 283 9.37 -0.31 -0.83
C LEU A 283 9.57 0.84 -1.80
N ARG A 284 10.81 1.30 -1.95
CA ARG A 284 11.19 2.35 -2.89
C ARG A 284 12.42 1.93 -3.67
N VAL A 285 12.44 2.24 -4.95
CA VAL A 285 13.65 2.11 -5.77
C VAL A 285 14.61 3.23 -5.37
N LYS A 286 15.72 2.84 -4.73
CA LYS A 286 16.71 3.76 -4.16
C LYS A 286 17.56 4.40 -5.26
N GLU A 287 18.19 5.54 -4.95
CA GLU A 287 19.19 6.20 -5.82
C GLU A 287 18.71 6.71 -7.20
N GLN A 288 17.45 6.48 -7.59
CA GLN A 288 16.87 6.96 -8.85
C GLN A 288 16.13 8.30 -8.72
N PRO A 289 16.10 9.15 -9.77
CA PRO A 289 15.33 10.40 -9.76
C PRO A 289 13.83 10.14 -9.56
N TYR A 290 13.15 11.02 -8.81
CA TYR A 290 11.69 10.98 -8.62
C TYR A 290 10.92 10.86 -9.94
N GLU A 291 11.38 11.54 -11.00
CA GLU A 291 10.76 11.48 -12.32
C GLU A 291 10.80 10.09 -12.96
N LEU A 292 11.81 9.27 -12.66
CA LEU A 292 11.89 7.88 -13.14
C LEU A 292 10.85 7.01 -12.44
N ARG A 293 10.76 7.09 -11.11
CA ARG A 293 9.74 6.37 -10.32
C ARG A 293 8.32 6.76 -10.76
N LYS A 294 8.11 8.05 -11.01
CA LYS A 294 6.86 8.57 -11.56
C LYS A 294 6.57 8.06 -12.97
N ALA A 295 7.58 7.95 -13.83
CA ALA A 295 7.41 7.38 -15.17
C ALA A 295 7.03 5.89 -15.12
N ALA A 296 7.64 5.10 -14.23
CA ALA A 296 7.26 3.70 -14.00
C ALA A 296 5.80 3.58 -13.51
N ALA A 297 5.40 4.40 -12.53
CA ALA A 297 4.02 4.47 -12.07
C ALA A 297 3.03 4.78 -13.20
N HIS A 298 3.30 5.83 -14.00
CA HIS A 298 2.44 6.19 -15.13
C HIS A 298 2.41 5.14 -16.23
N TRP A 299 3.52 4.41 -16.45
CA TRP A 299 3.55 3.31 -17.40
C TRP A 299 2.52 2.24 -17.03
N THR A 300 2.40 1.87 -15.74
CA THR A 300 1.40 0.87 -15.30
C THR A 300 -0.04 1.32 -15.52
N GLU A 301 -0.32 2.63 -15.49
CA GLU A 301 -1.66 3.16 -15.81
C GLU A 301 -2.03 2.92 -17.29
N GLY A 302 -1.03 2.84 -18.19
CA GLY A 302 -1.21 2.46 -19.59
C GLY A 302 -1.61 1.00 -19.80
N GLU A 303 -1.40 0.16 -18.78
CA GLU A 303 -1.67 -1.28 -18.82
C GLU A 303 -3.04 -1.66 -18.25
N LEU A 304 -3.82 -0.68 -17.78
CA LEU A 304 -5.15 -0.90 -17.20
C LEU A 304 -6.10 -1.66 -18.14
N GLY A 305 -6.77 -2.68 -17.60
CA GLY A 305 -7.70 -3.53 -18.34
C GLY A 305 -7.06 -4.70 -19.08
N ARG A 306 -5.73 -4.84 -19.08
CA ARG A 306 -5.04 -6.03 -19.58
C ARG A 306 -5.29 -7.25 -18.69
N GLY A 307 -5.22 -8.44 -19.29
CA GLY A 307 -5.61 -9.68 -18.62
C GLY A 307 -4.62 -10.14 -17.55
N TRP A 308 -5.01 -11.16 -16.78
CA TRP A 308 -4.16 -11.80 -15.79
C TRP A 308 -3.53 -13.10 -16.34
N ARG A 309 -2.28 -13.40 -15.97
CA ARG A 309 -1.58 -14.64 -16.37
C ARG A 309 -1.88 -15.83 -15.45
N PRO A 310 -2.48 -16.93 -15.96
CA PRO A 310 -2.79 -18.13 -15.17
C PRO A 310 -1.65 -19.11 -14.92
N MET A 311 -0.48 -18.96 -15.55
CA MET A 311 0.62 -19.95 -15.46
C MET A 311 1.90 -19.29 -14.95
N PHE A 312 2.11 -19.36 -13.63
CA PHE A 312 3.11 -18.56 -12.91
C PHE A 312 4.58 -19.05 -12.91
N PRO A 313 4.93 -20.32 -13.17
CA PRO A 313 6.35 -20.72 -13.19
C PRO A 313 6.91 -21.24 -14.54
N TRP A 314 6.18 -21.11 -15.66
CA TRP A 314 6.53 -21.86 -16.89
C TRP A 314 6.99 -21.05 -18.10
N LEU A 315 6.97 -19.71 -18.08
CA LEU A 315 7.09 -18.92 -19.32
C LEU A 315 8.07 -17.74 -19.32
N GLY A 316 8.73 -17.42 -18.21
CA GLY A 316 9.67 -16.30 -18.16
C GLY A 316 8.99 -14.92 -18.08
N LYS A 317 9.77 -13.85 -18.23
CA LYS A 317 9.36 -12.44 -18.16
C LYS A 317 9.14 -11.87 -19.55
N HIS A 318 8.09 -11.05 -19.70
CA HIS A 318 7.78 -10.42 -20.98
C HIS A 318 7.41 -8.94 -20.82
N PRO A 319 8.35 -8.01 -21.03
CA PRO A 319 8.12 -6.58 -20.79
C PRO A 319 7.13 -5.90 -21.75
N ASP A 320 6.69 -6.59 -22.81
CA ASP A 320 5.81 -6.06 -23.87
C ASP A 320 4.43 -6.76 -23.98
N GLU A 321 4.09 -7.68 -23.07
CA GLU A 321 2.92 -8.56 -23.25
C GLU A 321 1.55 -7.99 -22.80
N ALA A 322 0.47 -8.67 -23.21
CA ALA A 322 -0.92 -8.24 -22.98
C ALA A 322 -1.55 -8.82 -21.70
N ILE A 323 -0.77 -9.55 -20.91
CA ILE A 323 -1.20 -10.24 -19.70
C ILE A 323 -0.10 -10.13 -18.64
N TRP A 324 -0.50 -9.82 -17.42
CA TRP A 324 0.43 -9.53 -16.34
C TRP A 324 0.13 -10.34 -15.09
N TYR A 325 1.17 -10.67 -14.34
CA TYR A 325 1.06 -10.98 -12.93
C TYR A 325 1.69 -9.92 -12.04
N CYS A 326 1.39 -9.95 -10.74
CA CYS A 326 1.64 -8.82 -9.83
C CYS A 326 3.08 -8.31 -9.88
N SER A 327 4.07 -9.19 -9.67
CA SER A 327 5.49 -8.84 -9.70
C SER A 327 6.04 -8.59 -11.11
N GLU A 328 5.56 -9.28 -12.14
CA GLU A 328 5.95 -9.00 -13.53
C GLU A 328 5.54 -7.60 -13.97
N LEU A 329 4.33 -7.15 -13.62
CA LEU A 329 3.85 -5.81 -13.94
C LEU A 329 4.76 -4.73 -13.33
N VAL A 330 5.08 -4.89 -12.04
CA VAL A 330 5.89 -3.92 -11.30
C VAL A 330 7.34 -3.95 -11.80
N TRP A 331 7.89 -5.13 -12.04
CA TRP A 331 9.21 -5.29 -12.66
C TRP A 331 9.26 -4.65 -14.05
N ALA A 332 8.30 -4.94 -14.94
CA ALA A 332 8.25 -4.40 -16.29
C ALA A 332 8.12 -2.88 -16.30
N ALA A 333 7.38 -2.31 -15.34
CA ALA A 333 7.26 -0.86 -15.18
C ALA A 333 8.62 -0.20 -14.98
N TYR A 334 9.46 -0.78 -14.12
CA TYR A 334 10.80 -0.27 -13.83
C TYR A 334 11.84 -0.66 -14.90
N TYR A 335 11.75 -1.88 -15.45
CA TYR A 335 12.62 -2.35 -16.52
C TYR A 335 12.50 -1.45 -17.76
N ASN A 336 11.28 -1.04 -18.12
CA ASN A 336 11.04 -0.09 -19.21
C ASN A 336 11.58 1.34 -18.93
N GLN A 337 11.96 1.65 -17.69
CA GLN A 337 12.69 2.86 -17.33
C GLN A 337 14.20 2.64 -17.18
N GLY A 338 14.70 1.44 -17.46
CA GLY A 338 16.11 1.08 -17.37
C GLY A 338 16.58 0.64 -15.99
N VAL A 339 15.67 0.20 -15.11
CA VAL A 339 16.00 -0.31 -13.77
C VAL A 339 15.54 -1.76 -13.65
N ASN A 340 16.44 -2.68 -13.32
CA ASN A 340 16.10 -4.08 -13.05
C ASN A 340 15.94 -4.28 -11.55
N ILE A 341 14.72 -4.58 -11.10
CA ILE A 341 14.40 -4.82 -9.68
C ILE A 341 14.13 -6.31 -9.42
N ASP A 342 14.96 -7.15 -10.00
CA ASP A 342 14.94 -8.60 -9.80
C ASP A 342 16.31 -9.07 -9.29
N LYS A 343 16.32 -9.44 -8.01
CA LYS A 343 17.52 -9.86 -7.27
C LYS A 343 18.28 -11.01 -7.94
N ASP A 344 17.57 -11.92 -8.60
CA ASP A 344 18.18 -13.11 -9.18
C ASP A 344 18.81 -12.83 -10.55
N ASP A 345 18.56 -11.65 -11.12
CA ASP A 345 19.06 -11.22 -12.42
C ASP A 345 20.02 -10.03 -12.31
N ASP A 346 21.32 -10.27 -12.48
CA ASP A 346 22.31 -9.20 -12.59
C ASP A 346 22.54 -8.85 -14.08
N PRO A 347 22.09 -7.68 -14.57
CA PRO A 347 22.24 -7.29 -15.98
C PRO A 347 23.69 -7.13 -16.43
N SER A 348 24.63 -7.03 -15.48
CA SER A 348 26.06 -6.97 -15.77
C SER A 348 26.69 -8.34 -16.05
N SER A 349 25.99 -9.42 -15.67
CA SER A 349 26.48 -10.80 -15.77
C SER A 349 25.60 -11.73 -16.61
N MET A 350 24.39 -11.29 -17.00
CA MET A 350 23.42 -12.06 -17.77
C MET A 350 23.08 -11.42 -19.11
N THR A 351 22.74 -12.27 -20.08
CA THR A 351 22.17 -11.85 -21.36
C THR A 351 20.68 -11.53 -21.22
N GLU A 352 20.16 -10.72 -22.14
CA GLU A 352 18.74 -10.38 -22.20
C GLU A 352 17.84 -11.64 -22.37
N GLU A 353 18.33 -12.66 -23.08
CA GLU A 353 17.66 -13.96 -23.21
C GLU A 353 17.57 -14.71 -21.87
N GLU A 354 18.62 -14.66 -21.05
CA GLU A 354 18.63 -15.29 -19.73
C GLU A 354 17.70 -14.56 -18.75
N ILE A 355 17.71 -13.22 -18.74
CA ILE A 355 16.81 -12.39 -17.92
C ILE A 355 15.35 -12.72 -18.25
N PHE A 356 15.00 -12.78 -19.53
CA PHE A 356 13.61 -13.06 -19.93
C PHE A 356 13.20 -14.53 -19.76
N SER A 357 14.14 -15.45 -19.56
CA SER A 357 13.81 -16.85 -19.28
C SER A 357 13.40 -17.11 -17.83
N ASN A 358 13.75 -16.19 -16.91
CA ASN A 358 13.46 -16.28 -15.49
C ASN A 358 12.11 -15.64 -15.12
N THR A 359 11.55 -16.04 -13.99
CA THR A 359 10.37 -15.42 -13.38
C THR A 359 10.79 -14.44 -12.31
N VAL A 360 10.01 -13.37 -12.10
CA VAL A 360 10.23 -12.42 -10.99
C VAL A 360 9.18 -12.62 -9.91
N SER A 361 9.56 -13.03 -8.72
CA SER A 361 8.65 -13.15 -7.58
C SER A 361 8.52 -11.83 -6.82
N PRO A 362 7.46 -11.65 -6.01
CA PRO A 362 7.41 -10.57 -5.03
C PRO A 362 8.59 -10.60 -4.05
N GLY A 363 9.14 -11.78 -3.77
CA GLY A 363 10.32 -11.95 -2.91
C GLY A 363 11.60 -11.39 -3.55
N ASP A 364 11.72 -11.50 -4.87
CA ASP A 364 12.88 -11.01 -5.62
C ASP A 364 12.91 -9.49 -5.60
N ILE A 365 11.77 -8.83 -5.85
CA ILE A 365 11.63 -7.37 -5.67
C ILE A 365 11.95 -6.96 -4.22
N LEU A 366 11.45 -7.68 -3.22
CA LEU A 366 11.72 -7.33 -1.81
C LEU A 366 13.20 -7.48 -1.41
N GLY A 367 13.93 -8.38 -2.07
CA GLY A 367 15.31 -8.74 -1.76
C GLY A 367 16.36 -8.10 -2.66
N ASP A 368 15.93 -7.35 -3.67
CA ASP A 368 16.78 -6.67 -4.65
C ASP A 368 17.60 -5.55 -3.99
N ASP A 369 18.83 -5.35 -4.44
CA ASP A 369 19.72 -4.36 -3.85
C ASP A 369 19.36 -2.92 -4.25
N ASP A 370 18.63 -2.68 -5.34
CA ASP A 370 18.09 -1.38 -5.73
C ASP A 370 16.84 -0.98 -4.93
N ILE A 371 16.40 -1.81 -3.97
CA ILE A 371 15.19 -1.58 -3.18
C ILE A 371 15.53 -1.17 -1.74
N GLU A 372 14.96 -0.04 -1.29
CA GLU A 372 14.96 0.38 0.11
C GLU A 372 13.58 0.21 0.75
N ARG A 373 13.55 -0.15 2.05
CA ARG A 373 12.32 -0.27 2.83
C ARG A 373 12.03 1.06 3.53
N ILE A 374 11.03 1.79 3.04
CA ILE A 374 10.54 3.02 3.66
C ILE A 374 9.76 2.70 4.92
N TYR A 375 8.98 1.63 4.88
CA TYR A 375 8.30 1.07 6.04
C TYR A 375 8.42 -0.44 6.04
N ASP A 376 8.77 -1.00 7.20
CA ASP A 376 8.84 -2.45 7.40
C ASP A 376 7.81 -2.93 8.43
N GLY A 377 6.70 -3.45 7.92
CA GLY A 377 5.63 -4.04 8.72
C GLY A 377 5.98 -5.38 9.35
N TYR A 378 7.18 -5.95 9.12
CA TYR A 378 7.57 -7.27 9.68
C TYR A 378 7.64 -7.32 11.22
N SER A 379 7.49 -6.20 11.92
CA SER A 379 7.86 -6.06 13.33
C SER A 379 6.74 -6.23 14.36
N VAL A 380 5.50 -6.56 13.98
CA VAL A 380 4.40 -6.75 14.95
C VAL A 380 3.87 -8.18 14.95
N GLY A 381 4.58 -9.07 15.67
CA GLY A 381 4.02 -10.34 16.14
C GLY A 381 4.75 -11.61 15.68
N LYS A 382 5.93 -11.90 16.25
CA LYS A 382 6.31 -13.30 16.49
C LYS A 382 5.27 -13.89 17.44
N LYS A 383 4.22 -14.52 16.93
CA LYS A 383 3.60 -15.65 17.62
C LYS A 383 4.01 -16.92 16.89
N GLU A 384 4.61 -17.83 17.65
CA GLU A 384 4.94 -19.18 17.25
C GLU A 384 3.67 -19.90 16.76
N GLY A 385 3.37 -19.78 15.48
CA GLY A 385 2.39 -20.60 14.80
C GLY A 385 3.06 -21.91 14.41
N VAL A 386 2.75 -22.98 15.14
CA VAL A 386 3.19 -24.34 14.84
C VAL A 386 2.87 -24.67 13.37
N ARG A 387 3.89 -24.91 12.56
CA ARG A 387 3.74 -25.48 11.22
C ARG A 387 3.26 -26.93 11.39
N LYS A 388 2.17 -27.29 10.71
CA LYS A 388 1.82 -28.69 10.45
C LYS A 388 1.97 -28.93 8.95
N SER A 389 3.09 -29.52 8.54
CA SER A 389 3.24 -30.17 7.24
C SER A 389 3.03 -31.67 7.42
N ILE A 390 2.55 -32.33 6.37
CA ILE A 390 2.60 -33.79 6.23
C ILE A 390 3.59 -34.05 5.11
N ASP A 391 4.74 -34.62 5.44
CA ASP A 391 5.77 -34.98 4.47
C ASP A 391 5.54 -36.42 3.99
N PHE A 392 5.50 -36.62 2.67
CA PHE A 392 5.46 -37.95 2.06
C PHE A 392 6.84 -38.27 1.50
N ILE A 393 7.42 -39.39 1.93
CA ILE A 393 8.67 -39.93 1.38
C ILE A 393 8.32 -41.14 0.53
N ALA A 394 8.44 -41.01 -0.79
CA ALA A 394 8.27 -42.12 -1.73
C ALA A 394 9.63 -42.78 -2.01
N HIS A 395 9.74 -44.09 -1.78
CA HIS A 395 11.00 -44.84 -1.95
C HIS A 395 11.18 -45.45 -3.36
N SER A 396 10.28 -45.14 -4.29
CA SER A 396 10.37 -45.51 -5.71
C SER A 396 9.56 -44.53 -6.57
N SER A 397 9.74 -44.57 -7.90
CA SER A 397 8.97 -43.74 -8.84
C SER A 397 7.48 -44.08 -8.74
N VAL A 398 6.65 -43.14 -8.27
CA VAL A 398 5.19 -43.27 -8.19
C VAL A 398 4.57 -42.09 -8.93
N ASP A 399 3.53 -42.35 -9.73
CA ASP A 399 2.72 -41.32 -10.36
C ASP A 399 1.57 -40.95 -9.40
N LEU A 400 1.54 -39.70 -8.95
CA LEU A 400 0.50 -39.16 -8.09
C LEU A 400 -0.59 -38.54 -8.97
N ILE A 401 -1.76 -39.18 -9.05
CA ILE A 401 -2.92 -38.65 -9.79
C ILE A 401 -3.99 -38.24 -8.79
N VAL A 402 -4.19 -36.93 -8.64
CA VAL A 402 -5.23 -36.34 -7.78
C VAL A 402 -6.46 -36.04 -8.64
N THR A 403 -7.60 -36.66 -8.37
CA THR A 403 -8.78 -36.60 -9.23
C THR A 403 -9.93 -35.79 -8.63
N ASP A 404 -9.87 -34.45 -8.67
CA ASP A 404 -11.07 -33.58 -8.86
C ASP A 404 -10.65 -32.14 -9.25
N PRO A 405 -11.42 -31.41 -10.10
CA PRO A 405 -10.89 -30.35 -10.95
C PRO A 405 -11.12 -28.95 -10.36
N VAL A 406 -10.36 -28.54 -9.35
CA VAL A 406 -10.28 -27.12 -9.00
C VAL A 406 -8.85 -26.75 -8.57
N TYR A 407 -8.08 -26.29 -9.56
CA TYR A 407 -6.78 -25.58 -9.52
C TYR A 407 -5.60 -26.23 -8.79
N TRP A 408 -4.55 -26.61 -9.53
CA TRP A 408 -3.25 -27.00 -8.96
C TRP A 408 -2.06 -26.33 -9.66
N PHE A 409 -1.04 -26.00 -8.85
CA PHE A 409 0.36 -25.84 -9.25
C PHE A 409 1.19 -26.95 -8.58
N ALA A 410 2.03 -27.64 -9.36
CA ALA A 410 3.05 -28.54 -8.86
C ALA A 410 4.42 -27.86 -9.03
N GLY A 411 5.20 -27.76 -7.95
CA GLY A 411 6.59 -27.32 -7.99
C GLY A 411 7.51 -28.53 -7.83
N HIS A 412 8.43 -28.73 -8.78
CA HIS A 412 9.50 -29.71 -8.65
C HIS A 412 10.69 -29.08 -7.93
N THR A 413 11.10 -29.64 -6.81
CA THR A 413 12.51 -29.61 -6.40
C THR A 413 12.94 -31.01 -5.95
N HIS A 414 13.92 -31.57 -6.66
CA HIS A 414 14.70 -32.77 -6.33
C HIS A 414 14.08 -33.77 -5.31
N GLY A 415 13.20 -34.64 -5.80
CA GLY A 415 12.87 -35.90 -5.14
C GLY A 415 11.89 -35.87 -3.97
N ASN A 416 11.35 -34.72 -3.56
CA ASN A 416 10.30 -34.63 -2.55
C ASN A 416 9.06 -33.91 -3.10
N TYR A 417 7.88 -34.51 -2.90
CA TYR A 417 6.59 -33.90 -3.26
C TYR A 417 5.98 -33.28 -2.00
N THR A 418 5.73 -31.97 -2.03
CA THR A 418 5.01 -31.25 -0.95
C THR A 418 3.63 -30.88 -1.45
N ALA A 419 2.57 -31.38 -0.80
CA ALA A 419 1.20 -30.92 -1.02
C ALA A 419 0.81 -29.96 0.10
N VAL A 420 0.38 -28.75 -0.26
CA VAL A 420 -0.14 -27.75 0.68
C VAL A 420 -1.64 -27.59 0.43
N THR A 421 -2.48 -27.79 1.46
CA THR A 421 -3.94 -27.66 1.34
C THR A 421 -4.48 -26.48 2.14
N PRO A 422 -5.53 -25.77 1.65
CA PRO A 422 -6.29 -24.82 2.45
C PRO A 422 -7.24 -25.57 3.40
N PHE A 423 -7.43 -25.05 4.61
CA PHE A 423 -8.38 -25.57 5.59
C PHE A 423 -9.81 -25.67 5.04
N GLY A 424 -10.50 -26.79 5.30
CA GLY A 424 -11.96 -26.81 5.42
C GLY A 424 -12.76 -27.87 4.64
N TYR A 425 -12.14 -28.69 3.79
CA TYR A 425 -12.87 -29.75 3.08
C TYR A 425 -12.27 -31.13 3.34
N ASN A 426 -13.13 -32.15 3.41
CA ASN A 426 -12.73 -33.55 3.38
C ASN A 426 -12.28 -33.86 1.95
N TYR A 427 -11.14 -34.51 1.80
CA TYR A 427 -10.62 -34.93 0.50
C TYR A 427 -10.34 -36.43 0.52
N ASP A 428 -10.69 -37.08 -0.57
CA ASP A 428 -10.39 -38.49 -0.83
C ASP A 428 -9.04 -38.55 -1.57
N LEU A 429 -8.08 -39.31 -1.06
CA LEU A 429 -6.76 -39.47 -1.68
C LEU A 429 -6.70 -40.86 -2.32
N ILE A 430 -6.76 -40.92 -3.65
CA ILE A 430 -6.63 -42.20 -4.37
C ILE A 430 -5.16 -42.34 -4.78
N VAL A 431 -4.51 -43.42 -4.34
CA VAL A 431 -3.13 -43.76 -4.72
C VAL A 431 -3.22 -44.97 -5.64
N THR A 432 -2.70 -44.87 -6.86
CA THR A 432 -2.65 -46.01 -7.79
C THR A 432 -1.21 -46.40 -8.08
N ASP A 433 -0.87 -47.66 -7.78
CA ASP A 433 0.42 -48.27 -8.13
C ASP A 433 0.39 -48.73 -9.61
N PRO A 434 1.35 -48.32 -10.46
CA PRO A 434 1.39 -48.73 -11.87
C PRO A 434 1.69 -50.23 -12.08
N VAL A 435 1.94 -51.03 -11.03
CA VAL A 435 2.10 -52.49 -11.11
C VAL A 435 0.84 -53.25 -10.65
N CYS A 436 -0.13 -52.60 -9.99
CA CYS A 436 -1.40 -53.24 -9.62
C CYS A 436 -2.48 -52.97 -10.67
N THR A 437 -3.15 -54.02 -11.14
CA THR A 437 -4.14 -53.93 -12.21
C THR A 437 -5.48 -53.31 -11.82
N GLU A 438 -5.72 -52.96 -10.55
CA GLU A 438 -6.98 -52.31 -10.10
C GLU A 438 -6.73 -51.32 -8.94
N PRO A 439 -7.41 -50.15 -8.88
CA PRO A 439 -7.09 -49.04 -7.97
C PRO A 439 -7.66 -49.20 -6.54
N GLU A 440 -6.85 -48.88 -5.52
CA GLU A 440 -7.25 -48.84 -4.09
C GLU A 440 -7.54 -47.39 -3.63
N ILE A 441 -8.55 -47.21 -2.78
CA ILE A 441 -9.03 -45.89 -2.32
C ILE A 441 -8.59 -45.65 -0.86
N LEU A 442 -7.91 -44.53 -0.59
CA LEU A 442 -7.54 -44.08 0.76
C LEU A 442 -8.44 -42.89 1.17
N LEU A 443 -9.12 -43.01 2.31
CA LEU A 443 -9.97 -41.94 2.85
C LEU A 443 -9.37 -41.43 4.17
N ALA A 444 -9.02 -40.14 4.23
CA ALA A 444 -8.60 -39.49 5.46
C ALA A 444 -9.58 -38.36 5.82
N SER A 445 -10.23 -38.44 6.98
CA SER A 445 -11.09 -37.36 7.50
C SER A 445 -10.53 -36.82 8.81
N HIS A 446 -10.58 -35.49 8.99
CA HIS A 446 -10.16 -34.84 10.24
C HIS A 446 -11.14 -35.17 11.37
N GLY A 447 -10.65 -35.77 12.46
CA GLY A 447 -11.37 -35.84 13.74
C GLY A 447 -11.24 -37.14 14.54
N PHE A 448 -10.69 -38.21 13.98
CA PHE A 448 -10.49 -39.47 14.71
C PHE A 448 -9.10 -40.06 14.42
N ASN A 449 -8.45 -40.61 15.45
CA ASN A 449 -7.15 -41.30 15.36
C ASN A 449 -7.28 -42.68 14.68
N MET A 450 -8.04 -42.80 13.59
CA MET A 450 -8.24 -44.06 12.87
C MET A 450 -8.07 -43.89 11.37
N ILE A 451 -7.38 -44.85 10.76
CA ILE A 451 -7.39 -45.07 9.30
C ILE A 451 -8.35 -46.23 9.04
N ARG A 452 -9.27 -46.04 8.09
CA ARG A 452 -10.19 -47.10 7.64
C ARG A 452 -9.81 -47.53 6.23
N ILE A 453 -9.50 -48.81 6.08
CA ILE A 453 -9.27 -49.45 4.78
C ILE A 453 -10.54 -50.24 4.44
N VAL A 454 -11.10 -50.01 3.25
CA VAL A 454 -12.32 -50.68 2.78
C VAL A 454 -11.98 -51.49 1.54
N ASN A 455 -12.19 -52.81 1.60
CA ASN A 455 -12.08 -53.67 0.44
C ASN A 455 -13.31 -53.54 -0.47
N VAL A 456 -13.14 -53.88 -1.75
CA VAL A 456 -14.17 -53.77 -2.80
C VAL A 456 -15.44 -54.60 -2.47
N ASP A 457 -15.28 -55.61 -1.62
CA ASP A 457 -16.29 -56.53 -1.13
C ASP A 457 -17.22 -55.92 -0.06
N GLY A 458 -16.88 -54.73 0.46
CA GLY A 458 -17.63 -54.02 1.50
C GLY A 458 -17.23 -54.36 2.94
N GLU A 459 -16.17 -55.15 3.15
CA GLU A 459 -15.57 -55.35 4.48
C GLU A 459 -14.54 -54.25 4.78
N SER A 460 -14.60 -53.69 6.00
CA SER A 460 -13.70 -52.63 6.47
C SER A 460 -12.86 -53.08 7.65
N VAL A 461 -11.59 -52.68 7.69
CA VAL A 461 -10.69 -52.87 8.84
C VAL A 461 -10.23 -51.50 9.33
N ASP A 462 -10.40 -51.26 10.63
CA ASP A 462 -10.00 -50.01 11.31
C ASP A 462 -8.64 -50.20 11.99
N TYR A 463 -7.71 -49.27 11.76
CA TYR A 463 -6.39 -49.23 12.41
C TYR A 463 -6.26 -48.00 13.31
N ASP A 464 -5.88 -48.20 14.57
CA ASP A 464 -5.57 -47.12 15.52
C ASP A 464 -4.17 -46.54 15.26
N MET A 465 -4.07 -45.22 15.11
CA MET A 465 -2.78 -44.51 15.10
C MET A 465 -2.49 -43.86 16.44
N THR A 466 -1.27 -44.04 16.95
CA THR A 466 -0.74 -43.22 18.07
C THR A 466 0.20 -42.16 17.50
N ILE A 467 -0.22 -40.90 17.52
CA ILE A 467 0.62 -39.76 17.13
C ILE A 467 1.40 -39.30 18.37
N ASN A 468 2.71 -39.54 18.41
CA ASN A 468 3.58 -38.95 19.43
C ASN A 468 4.09 -37.60 18.94
N ILE A 469 3.63 -36.52 19.57
CA ILE A 469 4.13 -35.17 19.33
C ILE A 469 5.43 -35.02 20.13
N LEU A 470 6.57 -34.87 19.44
CA LEU A 470 7.82 -34.47 20.09
C LEU A 470 7.88 -32.94 20.13
N GLU A 471 7.76 -32.37 21.33
CA GLU A 471 8.14 -30.98 21.60
C GLU A 471 9.65 -30.91 21.76
N GLU A 472 10.38 -30.28 20.83
CA GLU A 472 11.74 -29.83 21.11
C GLU A 472 11.93 -28.38 20.67
N GLY A 473 12.23 -27.52 21.65
CA GLY A 473 12.80 -26.20 21.40
C GLY A 473 14.32 -26.33 21.24
N LEU A 474 14.87 -25.83 20.14
CA LEU A 474 16.32 -25.83 19.90
C LEU A 474 16.79 -24.58 19.13
N GLU A 475 17.98 -24.13 19.55
CA GLU A 475 18.77 -22.97 19.11
C GLU A 475 19.40 -23.14 17.71
N PRO A 476 19.92 -22.04 17.11
CA PRO A 476 20.49 -22.06 15.77
C PRO A 476 21.87 -22.73 15.78
N ASP A 477 22.20 -23.34 14.65
CA ASP A 477 23.47 -24.00 14.36
C ASP A 477 23.51 -25.48 14.76
N ASN A 478 23.39 -26.28 13.71
CA ASN A 478 23.77 -27.69 13.56
C ASN A 478 22.66 -28.78 13.57
N TRP A 479 22.38 -29.25 12.33
CA TRP A 479 22.17 -30.64 11.87
C TRP A 479 20.74 -31.13 11.55
N GLN A 480 20.71 -32.11 10.63
CA GLN A 480 19.55 -32.86 10.12
C GLN A 480 18.78 -33.64 11.19
N PRO A 481 17.50 -33.96 10.91
CA PRO A 481 16.91 -35.23 11.34
C PRO A 481 16.35 -36.05 10.16
N ALA A 482 16.72 -37.32 10.13
CA ALA A 482 16.05 -38.39 9.41
C ALA A 482 15.05 -39.08 10.36
N ALA A 483 13.85 -39.39 9.89
CA ALA A 483 12.93 -40.31 10.57
C ALA A 483 12.73 -41.55 9.68
N TYR A 484 12.89 -42.74 10.27
CA TYR A 484 12.65 -44.05 9.65
C TYR A 484 11.32 -44.62 10.12
N PHE A 485 10.62 -45.34 9.23
CA PHE A 485 9.45 -46.16 9.57
C PHE A 485 9.76 -47.64 9.25
N ASP A 486 9.36 -48.54 10.16
CA ASP A 486 9.39 -49.99 9.99
C ASP A 486 7.95 -50.51 10.02
N PHE A 487 7.61 -51.43 9.12
CA PHE A 487 6.28 -52.03 9.05
C PHE A 487 6.42 -53.55 9.28
N SER A 488 5.91 -54.04 10.42
CA SER A 488 5.70 -55.48 10.65
C SER A 488 4.20 -55.75 10.83
N PRO A 489 3.65 -56.84 10.24
CA PRO A 489 2.22 -57.15 10.34
C PRO A 489 1.83 -57.87 11.65
N ASP A 490 2.74 -58.07 12.60
CA ASP A 490 2.50 -58.92 13.76
C ASP A 490 3.19 -58.39 15.02
N MET A 491 2.38 -57.88 15.95
CA MET A 491 2.88 -57.48 17.27
C MET A 491 3.46 -58.69 18.02
N SER A 492 4.78 -58.84 17.99
CA SER A 492 5.54 -59.42 19.11
C SER A 492 6.98 -58.93 19.16
N GLY A 493 7.29 -58.11 20.18
CA GLY A 493 8.58 -58.18 20.86
C GLY A 493 9.53 -56.97 20.78
N ILE A 494 9.73 -56.37 21.96
CA ILE A 494 11.03 -56.00 22.57
C ILE A 494 11.81 -54.82 21.96
N SER A 495 12.06 -53.85 22.85
CA SER A 495 12.93 -52.67 22.75
C SER A 495 14.40 -52.98 22.39
N ALA A 496 15.09 -52.10 21.65
CA ALA A 496 16.49 -51.77 21.91
C ALA A 496 16.99 -50.50 21.18
N MET A 497 17.72 -49.71 21.96
CA MET A 497 18.48 -48.49 21.70
C MET A 497 19.85 -48.81 21.04
N ALA A 498 20.38 -47.94 20.16
CA ALA A 498 21.79 -47.47 20.16
C ALA A 498 22.20 -46.69 18.89
N LEU A 499 22.71 -45.47 19.09
CA LEU A 499 23.48 -44.67 18.15
C LEU A 499 24.72 -45.42 17.62
N ARG A 500 25.08 -45.20 16.33
CA ARG A 500 26.48 -45.28 15.91
C ARG A 500 26.85 -44.32 14.77
N ARG A 501 27.97 -43.65 15.05
CA ARG A 501 28.75 -42.64 14.33
C ARG A 501 29.20 -43.10 12.93
N LEU A 502 29.03 -42.26 11.91
CA LEU A 502 29.65 -42.45 10.59
C LEU A 502 31.17 -42.22 10.69
N GLU A 503 31.95 -43.14 10.12
CA GLU A 503 33.37 -42.93 9.89
C GLU A 503 33.64 -42.52 8.41
N PRO A 504 34.66 -41.66 8.19
CA PRO A 504 35.00 -41.13 6.88
C PRO A 504 35.86 -42.13 6.09
N ASN A 505 35.49 -42.34 4.83
CA ASN A 505 36.26 -42.91 3.70
C ASN A 505 35.50 -44.02 2.97
N HIS A 506 34.78 -43.66 1.91
CA HIS A 506 34.77 -44.45 0.67
C HIS A 506 34.45 -43.54 -0.53
N ARG A 507 35.18 -43.80 -1.62
CA ARG A 507 35.34 -42.92 -2.79
C ARG A 507 34.15 -42.95 -3.74
N ILE A 508 33.82 -41.78 -4.29
CA ILE A 508 33.09 -41.57 -5.54
C ILE A 508 33.87 -42.23 -6.70
N PRO A 509 33.19 -42.92 -7.63
CA PRO A 509 33.41 -42.55 -9.03
C PRO A 509 32.13 -42.30 -9.82
N ILE A 510 32.27 -41.27 -10.63
CA ILE A 510 31.39 -40.67 -11.62
C ILE A 510 31.50 -41.44 -12.98
N LEU A 511 30.48 -41.25 -13.83
CA LEU A 511 30.41 -41.38 -15.31
C LEU A 511 29.82 -42.66 -15.97
N LEU A 512 28.62 -42.46 -16.52
CA LEU A 512 28.31 -42.37 -17.97
C LEU A 512 28.15 -43.65 -18.82
N GLN A 513 26.91 -43.78 -19.31
CA GLN A 513 26.42 -44.27 -20.61
C GLN A 513 26.78 -45.68 -21.16
N ARG A 514 25.67 -46.38 -21.47
CA ARG A 514 25.41 -47.37 -22.55
C ARG A 514 25.95 -48.80 -22.35
N ALA A 515 25.04 -49.77 -22.20
CA ALA A 515 24.48 -50.49 -23.35
C ALA A 515 23.63 -51.74 -22.96
N ILE A 516 22.39 -51.77 -23.49
CA ILE A 516 21.76 -52.88 -24.24
C ILE A 516 21.09 -54.06 -23.49
N ARG A 517 19.77 -54.15 -23.73
CA ARG A 517 18.90 -55.33 -24.00
C ARG A 517 19.16 -56.63 -23.20
N TRP A 518 18.13 -57.08 -22.47
CA TRP A 518 17.33 -58.25 -22.91
C TRP A 518 16.00 -58.37 -22.15
N LEU A 519 14.95 -58.58 -22.95
CA LEU A 519 13.50 -58.49 -22.70
C LEU A 519 12.99 -57.05 -22.53
#